data_AF-A0A2W6BAF0-F1
#
_entry.id   AF-A0A2W6BAF0-F1
#
_cell.length_a   1.000
_cell.length_b   1.000
_cell.length_c   1.000
_cell.angle_alpha   90.00
_cell.angle_beta   90.00
_cell.angle_gamma   90.00
#
_symmetry.space_group_name_H-M   'P 1'
#
loop_
_entity.id
_entity.type
_entity.pdbx_description
1 polymer ?
#
loop_
_entity_poly.entity_id
_entity_poly.type
_entity_poly.pdbx_seq_one_letter_code
_entity_poly.pdbx_strand_id
1 'polypeptide(L)'
;MHINRLLTSPSASIQADLLIGAGLVDEVITSYIGFEYLGLAPSFRRAVESGQVRLIEADAPLITFGLQAAAAGQPFAIMPPGLELSDVPATSPDFYRWTTDPFTNVPVLAIPPLRPSVALIHCQEADEFGNALFKGSVFTDRLMAFAAERTIVQVENVLRTERLYGISTQVAIPAALTTAVVEEAFGCHPTSSHRYYNHDEQHLKDYIRLTATAEGMRGYLQRYVYEPTSAREYIERARADAPDTFTTPSL
;
A
#
# COMPACT_ATOMS: atom_id res chain seq x y z
N MET A 1 -9.79 9.81 12.38
CA MET A 1 -9.95 8.68 11.44
C MET A 1 -9.41 7.44 12.15
N HIS A 2 -10.06 6.29 12.01
CA HIS A 2 -9.65 5.03 12.65
C HIS A 2 -9.79 3.89 11.62
N ILE A 3 -8.89 2.91 11.65
CA ILE A 3 -8.76 1.84 10.66
C ILE A 3 -8.93 0.49 11.36
N ASN A 4 -10.11 -0.09 11.27
CA ASN A 4 -10.38 -1.40 11.87
C ASN A 4 -9.49 -2.51 11.31
N ARG A 5 -9.15 -2.44 10.02
CA ARG A 5 -8.31 -3.42 9.33
C ARG A 5 -7.52 -2.76 8.21
N LEU A 6 -6.19 -2.81 8.30
CA LEU A 6 -5.28 -2.39 7.25
C LEU A 6 -4.90 -3.59 6.38
N LEU A 7 -5.22 -3.55 5.09
CA LEU A 7 -4.71 -4.50 4.10
C LEU A 7 -3.53 -3.85 3.36
N THR A 8 -2.35 -4.47 3.42
CA THR A 8 -1.21 -3.98 2.65
C THR A 8 -1.18 -4.60 1.26
N SER A 9 -0.43 -3.98 0.33
CA SER A 9 0.15 -4.71 -0.81
C SER A 9 1.09 -5.81 -0.30
N PRO A 10 1.54 -6.74 -1.17
CA PRO A 10 2.47 -7.80 -0.77
C PRO A 10 3.76 -7.33 -0.07
N SER A 11 4.18 -6.10 -0.35
CA SER A 11 5.28 -5.44 0.35
C SER A 11 4.85 -4.05 0.78
N ALA A 12 4.93 -3.77 2.08
CA ALA A 12 4.71 -2.43 2.63
C ALA A 12 5.90 -1.93 3.45
N SER A 13 5.97 -0.63 3.63
CA SER A 13 7.00 0.05 4.41
C SER A 13 6.39 1.16 5.27
N ILE A 14 6.85 2.39 5.10
CA ILE A 14 6.46 3.55 5.92
C ILE A 14 4.96 3.82 5.87
N GLN A 15 4.28 3.58 4.76
CA GLN A 15 2.85 3.84 4.62
C GLN A 15 2.01 3.01 5.61
N ALA A 16 2.45 1.79 5.93
CA ALA A 16 1.76 0.95 6.92
C ALA A 16 2.31 1.21 8.33
N ASP A 17 3.64 1.29 8.49
CA ASP A 17 4.28 1.49 9.79
C ASP A 17 3.88 2.82 10.44
N LEU A 18 3.69 3.88 9.65
CA LEU A 18 3.26 5.20 10.13
C LEU A 18 1.84 5.16 10.72
N LEU A 19 0.90 4.51 10.02
CA LEU A 19 -0.49 4.37 10.47
C LEU A 19 -0.58 3.53 11.74
N ILE A 20 0.21 2.46 11.81
CA ILE A 20 0.30 1.59 12.99
C ILE A 20 0.92 2.35 14.17
N GLY A 21 2.05 3.03 13.96
CA GLY A 21 2.71 3.81 15.02
C GLY A 21 1.89 5.01 15.50
N ALA A 22 1.00 5.54 14.66
CA ALA A 22 0.02 6.56 15.04
C ALA A 22 -1.16 6.02 15.84
N GLY A 23 -1.23 4.69 16.07
CA GLY A 23 -2.29 4.05 16.84
C GLY A 23 -3.64 4.05 16.12
N LEU A 24 -3.64 4.07 14.78
CA LEU A 24 -4.86 4.16 13.98
C LEU A 24 -5.39 2.79 13.51
N VAL A 25 -4.67 1.70 13.76
CA VAL A 25 -4.92 0.38 13.18
C VAL A 25 -5.21 -0.63 14.28
N ASP A 26 -6.31 -1.39 14.19
CA ASP A 26 -6.61 -2.48 15.14
C ASP A 26 -6.06 -3.83 14.67
N GLU A 27 -6.10 -4.07 13.35
CA GLU A 27 -5.70 -5.32 12.72
C GLU A 27 -4.99 -5.05 11.39
N VAL A 28 -3.99 -5.87 11.05
CA VAL A 28 -3.27 -5.78 9.78
C VAL A 28 -3.21 -7.13 9.08
N ILE A 29 -3.57 -7.17 7.80
CA ILE A 29 -3.32 -8.29 6.89
C ILE A 29 -2.10 -7.93 6.05
N THR A 30 -1.02 -8.68 6.20
CA THR A 30 0.22 -8.38 5.49
C THR A 30 1.11 -9.62 5.35
N SER A 31 1.88 -9.66 4.26
CA SER A 31 2.99 -10.61 4.09
C SER A 31 4.35 -10.02 4.47
N TYR A 32 4.48 -8.69 4.44
CA TYR A 32 5.72 -8.01 4.75
C TYR A 32 5.49 -6.53 5.05
N ILE A 33 6.02 -6.08 6.20
CA ILE A 33 6.22 -4.66 6.50
C ILE A 33 7.66 -4.46 6.93
N GLY A 34 8.41 -3.70 6.15
CA GLY A 34 9.81 -3.42 6.39
C GLY A 34 10.36 -2.36 5.46
N PHE A 35 11.64 -2.06 5.63
CA PHE A 35 12.34 -1.01 4.89
C PHE A 35 13.44 -1.61 4.00
N GLU A 36 13.20 -2.83 3.50
CA GLU A 36 14.14 -3.58 2.67
C GLU A 36 15.52 -3.68 3.33
N TYR A 37 16.57 -3.21 2.66
CA TYR A 37 17.95 -3.22 3.16
C TYR A 37 18.19 -2.25 4.34
N LEU A 38 17.27 -1.32 4.61
CA LEU A 38 17.38 -0.39 5.75
C LEU A 38 16.93 -1.02 7.07
N GLY A 39 16.18 -2.12 7.03
CA GLY A 39 15.84 -2.91 8.20
C GLY A 39 14.35 -3.08 8.45
N LEU A 40 14.02 -3.35 9.72
CA LEU A 40 12.69 -3.78 10.15
C LEU A 40 11.79 -2.58 10.44
N ALA A 41 10.47 -2.78 10.32
CA ALA A 41 9.47 -1.77 10.63
C ALA A 41 9.27 -1.64 12.17
N PRO A 42 9.72 -0.53 12.78
CA PRO A 42 9.81 -0.44 14.24
C PRO A 42 8.45 -0.38 14.92
N SER A 43 7.49 0.35 14.35
CA SER A 43 6.17 0.53 14.95
C SER A 43 5.30 -0.70 14.77
N PHE A 44 5.33 -1.32 13.59
CA PHE A 44 4.67 -2.59 13.31
C PHE A 44 5.12 -3.67 14.30
N ARG A 45 6.43 -3.86 14.46
CA ARG A 45 6.96 -4.87 15.39
C ARG A 45 6.49 -4.63 16.81
N ARG A 46 6.70 -3.43 17.36
CA ARG A 46 6.25 -3.13 18.72
C ARG A 46 4.76 -3.35 18.90
N ALA A 47 3.93 -2.92 17.94
CA ALA A 47 2.48 -3.00 18.05
C ALA A 47 1.98 -4.45 18.01
N VAL A 48 2.55 -5.29 17.13
CA VAL A 48 2.18 -6.71 17.04
C VAL A 48 2.75 -7.51 18.22
N GLU A 49 4.03 -7.34 18.55
CA GLU A 49 4.70 -8.08 19.64
C GLU A 49 4.09 -7.76 21.02
N SER A 50 3.55 -6.56 21.21
CA SER A 50 2.83 -6.17 22.43
C SER A 50 1.34 -6.55 22.44
N GLY A 51 0.81 -7.05 21.32
CA GLY A 51 -0.61 -7.39 21.17
C GLY A 51 -1.55 -6.18 20.99
N GLN A 52 -1.01 -4.99 20.73
CA GLN A 52 -1.80 -3.79 20.43
C GLN A 52 -2.50 -3.88 19.07
N VAL A 53 -1.87 -4.56 18.11
CA VAL A 53 -2.41 -4.78 16.76
C VAL A 53 -2.48 -6.28 16.49
N ARG A 54 -3.65 -6.76 16.06
CA ARG A 54 -3.80 -8.15 15.60
C ARG A 54 -3.15 -8.31 14.24
N LEU A 55 -2.22 -9.26 14.12
CA LEU A 55 -1.64 -9.66 12.85
C LEU A 55 -2.45 -10.82 12.24
N ILE A 56 -2.88 -10.64 11.00
CA ILE A 56 -3.19 -11.73 10.08
C ILE A 56 -1.97 -11.90 9.18
N GLU A 57 -1.20 -12.94 9.47
CA GLU A 57 -0.07 -13.30 8.64
C GLU A 57 -0.60 -13.86 7.32
N ALA A 58 -0.13 -13.27 6.22
CA ALA A 58 -0.48 -13.64 4.88
C ALA A 58 0.77 -13.98 4.08
N ASP A 59 0.63 -14.80 3.06
CA ASP A 59 1.62 -14.88 1.99
C ASP A 59 1.24 -13.89 0.87
N ALA A 60 2.21 -13.51 0.02
CA ALA A 60 1.95 -12.62 -1.10
C ALA A 60 0.85 -13.15 -2.05
N PRO A 61 0.74 -14.47 -2.31
CA PRO A 61 -0.39 -15.06 -2.99
C PRO A 61 -1.76 -14.80 -2.35
N LEU A 62 -1.92 -14.84 -1.02
CA LEU A 62 -3.19 -14.53 -0.36
C LEU A 62 -3.66 -13.12 -0.69
N ILE A 63 -2.75 -12.15 -0.62
CA ILE A 63 -3.07 -10.75 -0.93
C ILE A 63 -3.44 -10.62 -2.41
N THR A 64 -2.62 -11.19 -3.29
CA THR A 64 -2.79 -11.06 -4.74
C THR A 64 -4.06 -11.77 -5.24
N PHE A 65 -4.23 -13.06 -4.93
CA PHE A 65 -5.38 -13.85 -5.36
C PHE A 65 -6.65 -13.47 -4.62
N GLY A 66 -6.55 -13.02 -3.37
CA GLY A 66 -7.68 -12.51 -2.62
C GLY A 66 -8.23 -11.22 -3.24
N LEU A 67 -7.37 -10.28 -3.61
CA LEU A 67 -7.77 -9.07 -4.36
C LEU A 67 -8.30 -9.43 -5.75
N GLN A 68 -7.68 -10.38 -6.45
CA GLN A 68 -8.15 -10.84 -7.75
C GLN A 68 -9.54 -11.47 -7.67
N ALA A 69 -9.81 -12.32 -6.68
CA ALA A 69 -11.12 -12.91 -6.45
C ALA A 69 -12.16 -11.84 -6.14
N ALA A 70 -11.82 -10.82 -5.34
CA ALA A 70 -12.70 -9.69 -5.08
C ALA A 70 -13.03 -8.91 -6.36
N ALA A 71 -12.00 -8.53 -7.12
CA ALA A 71 -12.12 -7.81 -8.39
C ALA A 71 -12.97 -8.58 -9.43
N ALA A 72 -12.89 -9.90 -9.43
CA ALA A 72 -13.66 -10.77 -10.33
C ALA A 72 -15.07 -11.11 -9.81
N GLY A 73 -15.45 -10.67 -8.61
CA GLY A 73 -16.73 -11.03 -7.99
C GLY A 73 -16.81 -12.51 -7.59
N GLN A 74 -15.67 -13.18 -7.41
CA GLN A 74 -15.61 -14.59 -7.03
C GLN A 74 -15.84 -14.79 -5.52
N PRO A 75 -16.45 -15.93 -5.12
CA PRO A 75 -16.71 -16.23 -3.72
C PRO A 75 -15.45 -16.64 -2.94
N PHE A 76 -14.44 -17.18 -3.63
CA PHE A 76 -13.13 -17.58 -3.10
C PHE A 76 -12.14 -17.76 -4.27
N ALA A 77 -10.85 -17.80 -3.95
CA ALA A 77 -9.77 -18.16 -4.88
C ALA A 77 -9.13 -19.48 -4.44
N ILE A 78 -8.61 -20.25 -5.40
CA ILE A 78 -7.79 -21.43 -5.13
C ILE A 78 -6.31 -21.02 -5.09
N MET A 79 -5.61 -21.47 -4.06
CA MET A 79 -4.18 -21.20 -3.88
C MET A 79 -3.34 -22.13 -4.75
N PRO A 80 -2.19 -21.65 -5.27
CA PRO A 80 -1.20 -22.51 -5.89
C PRO A 80 -0.77 -23.66 -4.97
N PRO A 81 -0.62 -24.90 -5.49
CA PRO A 81 -0.10 -26.02 -4.72
C PRO A 81 1.27 -25.73 -4.12
N GLY A 82 1.53 -26.29 -2.94
CA GLY A 82 2.77 -26.13 -2.18
C GLY A 82 2.72 -25.01 -1.13
N LEU A 83 1.78 -24.06 -1.21
CA LEU A 83 1.63 -23.01 -0.19
C LEU A 83 1.10 -23.55 1.13
N GLU A 84 0.34 -24.64 1.08
CA GLU A 84 -0.09 -25.42 2.24
C GLU A 84 1.06 -26.01 3.06
N LEU A 85 2.27 -26.07 2.50
CA LEU A 85 3.46 -26.60 3.17
C LEU A 85 4.16 -25.55 4.06
N SER A 86 3.74 -24.28 3.96
CA SER A 86 4.19 -23.23 4.87
C SER A 86 3.34 -23.22 6.15
N ASP A 87 3.83 -22.54 7.19
CA ASP A 87 3.07 -22.38 8.44
C ASP A 87 1.96 -21.31 8.35
N VAL A 88 1.96 -20.46 7.30
CA VAL A 88 1.02 -19.33 7.17
C VAL A 88 -0.46 -19.76 7.22
N PRO A 89 -0.89 -20.83 6.51
CA PRO A 89 -2.26 -21.31 6.62
C PRO A 89 -2.67 -21.73 8.04
N ALA A 90 -1.71 -22.23 8.83
CA ALA A 90 -1.96 -22.65 10.21
C ALA A 90 -2.03 -21.45 11.17
N THR A 91 -1.31 -20.36 10.90
CA THR A 91 -1.36 -19.14 11.72
C THR A 91 -2.60 -18.28 11.44
N SER A 92 -3.19 -18.40 10.24
CA SER A 92 -4.36 -17.63 9.80
C SER A 92 -5.56 -18.49 9.32
N PRO A 93 -6.10 -19.41 10.15
CA PRO A 93 -7.13 -20.37 9.72
C PRO A 93 -8.46 -19.75 9.29
N ASP A 94 -8.70 -18.48 9.62
CA ASP A 94 -9.88 -17.74 9.16
C ASP A 94 -9.83 -17.45 7.64
N PHE A 95 -8.63 -17.39 7.07
CA PHE A 95 -8.39 -17.06 5.67
C PHE A 95 -8.04 -18.26 4.80
N TYR A 96 -7.54 -19.35 5.37
CA TYR A 96 -7.12 -20.52 4.60
C TYR A 96 -8.00 -21.71 4.94
N ARG A 97 -8.70 -22.26 3.94
CA ARG A 97 -9.60 -23.41 4.13
C ARG A 97 -9.40 -24.45 3.06
N TRP A 98 -9.36 -25.71 3.46
CA TRP A 98 -9.42 -26.82 2.52
C TRP A 98 -10.81 -26.93 1.90
N THR A 99 -10.84 -27.19 0.60
CA THR A 99 -12.03 -27.57 -0.15
C THR A 99 -11.66 -28.66 -1.15
N THR A 100 -12.63 -29.20 -1.87
CA THR A 100 -12.43 -30.24 -2.88
C THR A 100 -12.66 -29.65 -4.26
N ASP A 101 -11.69 -29.82 -5.17
CA ASP A 101 -11.89 -29.49 -6.59
C ASP A 101 -12.99 -30.39 -7.18
N PRO A 102 -14.11 -29.83 -7.67
CA PRO A 102 -15.23 -30.61 -8.17
C PRO A 102 -14.94 -31.35 -9.49
N PHE A 103 -13.86 -31.02 -10.19
CA PHE A 103 -13.48 -31.66 -11.46
C PHE A 103 -12.52 -32.83 -11.27
N THR A 104 -11.66 -32.77 -10.25
CA THR A 104 -10.61 -33.78 -10.01
C THR A 104 -10.79 -34.55 -8.70
N ASN A 105 -11.66 -34.10 -7.80
CA ASN A 105 -11.83 -34.59 -6.43
C ASN A 105 -10.55 -34.49 -5.57
N VAL A 106 -9.58 -33.66 -5.96
CA VAL A 106 -8.36 -33.43 -5.20
C VAL A 106 -8.59 -32.31 -4.16
N PRO A 107 -8.13 -32.46 -2.91
CA PRO A 107 -8.15 -31.37 -1.93
C PRO A 107 -7.31 -30.19 -2.41
N VAL A 108 -7.85 -28.98 -2.31
CA VAL A 108 -7.19 -27.73 -2.66
C VAL A 108 -7.37 -26.71 -1.56
N LEU A 109 -6.37 -25.85 -1.36
CA LEU A 109 -6.43 -24.76 -0.40
C LEU A 109 -7.14 -23.56 -1.04
N ALA A 110 -8.11 -22.99 -0.34
CA ALA A 110 -8.90 -21.86 -0.80
C ALA A 110 -8.81 -20.68 0.18
N ILE A 111 -8.93 -19.47 -0.37
CA ILE A 111 -8.91 -18.20 0.37
C ILE A 111 -10.15 -17.35 0.04
N PRO A 112 -10.61 -16.50 0.98
CA PRO A 112 -11.68 -15.57 0.68
C PRO A 112 -11.19 -14.42 -0.21
N PRO A 113 -12.10 -13.75 -0.93
CA PRO A 113 -11.82 -12.47 -1.56
C PRO A 113 -11.49 -11.39 -0.52
N LEU A 114 -10.53 -10.53 -0.82
CA LEU A 114 -10.16 -9.38 -0.01
C LEU A 114 -10.84 -8.13 -0.57
N ARG A 115 -11.79 -7.57 0.18
CA ARG A 115 -12.64 -6.44 -0.24
C ARG A 115 -12.39 -5.21 0.62
N PRO A 116 -11.43 -4.34 0.26
CA PRO A 116 -11.23 -3.08 0.97
C PRO A 116 -12.44 -2.16 0.83
N SER A 117 -12.78 -1.41 1.87
CA SER A 117 -13.76 -0.32 1.74
C SER A 117 -13.18 0.90 1.02
N VAL A 118 -11.88 1.13 1.15
CA VAL A 118 -11.15 2.21 0.49
C VAL A 118 -9.77 1.69 0.05
N ALA A 119 -9.42 1.93 -1.21
CA ALA A 119 -8.05 1.81 -1.71
C ALA A 119 -7.42 3.21 -1.82
N LEU A 120 -6.24 3.38 -1.23
CA LEU A 120 -5.38 4.54 -1.44
C LEU A 120 -4.25 4.12 -2.37
N ILE A 121 -4.17 4.74 -3.55
CA ILE A 121 -3.23 4.36 -4.60
C ILE A 121 -2.50 5.62 -5.04
N HIS A 122 -1.19 5.52 -5.21
CA HIS A 122 -0.42 6.55 -5.90
C HIS A 122 -0.14 6.11 -7.34
N CYS A 123 -0.37 7.01 -8.29
CA CYS A 123 0.13 6.87 -9.65
C CYS A 123 0.78 8.17 -10.11
N GLN A 124 1.56 8.14 -11.18
CA GLN A 124 2.28 9.35 -11.61
C GLN A 124 1.33 10.40 -12.19
N GLU A 125 0.37 9.97 -13.00
CA GLU A 125 -0.51 10.87 -13.74
C GLU A 125 -1.94 10.33 -13.72
N ALA A 126 -2.93 11.22 -13.69
CA ALA A 126 -4.31 10.90 -14.02
C ALA A 126 -4.95 12.09 -14.74
N ASP A 127 -6.04 11.88 -15.46
CA ASP A 127 -6.87 13.00 -15.91
C ASP A 127 -7.86 13.45 -14.83
N GLU A 128 -8.58 14.54 -15.10
CA GLU A 128 -9.59 15.09 -14.19
C GLU A 128 -10.78 14.16 -13.91
N PHE A 129 -10.95 13.11 -14.72
CA PHE A 129 -12.00 12.09 -14.54
C PHE A 129 -11.51 10.88 -13.75
N GLY A 130 -10.19 10.76 -13.51
CA GLY A 130 -9.60 9.65 -12.76
C GLY A 130 -9.13 8.48 -13.61
N ASN A 131 -8.89 8.69 -14.92
CA ASN A 131 -8.15 7.72 -15.73
C ASN A 131 -6.66 7.79 -15.36
N ALA A 132 -6.20 6.82 -14.59
CA ALA A 132 -4.88 6.79 -14.01
C ALA A 132 -3.84 6.06 -14.88
N LEU A 133 -2.63 6.60 -14.91
CA LEU A 133 -1.48 6.09 -15.62
C LEU A 133 -0.32 5.80 -14.65
N PHE A 134 0.28 4.63 -14.81
CA PHE A 134 1.55 4.30 -14.17
C PHE A 134 2.69 4.46 -15.18
N LYS A 135 3.75 5.17 -14.79
CA LYS A 135 4.97 5.31 -15.61
C LYS A 135 5.98 4.19 -15.37
N GLY A 136 5.59 3.16 -14.62
CA GLY A 136 6.39 1.99 -14.27
C GLY A 136 5.49 0.81 -13.90
N SER A 137 5.98 -0.05 -13.01
CA SER A 137 5.24 -1.22 -12.52
C SER A 137 3.94 -0.81 -11.81
N VAL A 138 2.86 -1.53 -12.11
CA VAL A 138 1.52 -1.33 -11.53
C VAL A 138 1.31 -2.16 -10.24
N PHE A 139 2.18 -3.14 -9.99
CA PHE A 139 2.09 -4.07 -8.86
C PHE A 139 0.66 -4.57 -8.61
N THR A 140 0.16 -4.50 -7.36
CA THR A 140 -1.20 -4.87 -6.98
C THR A 140 -2.17 -3.70 -6.98
N ASP A 141 -1.73 -2.48 -7.28
CA ASP A 141 -2.52 -1.25 -7.21
C ASP A 141 -3.78 -1.34 -8.07
N ARG A 142 -3.64 -1.84 -9.30
CA ARG A 142 -4.81 -2.08 -10.16
C ARG A 142 -5.77 -3.09 -9.54
N LEU A 143 -5.30 -4.17 -8.92
CA LEU A 143 -6.18 -5.12 -8.26
C LEU A 143 -6.89 -4.49 -7.05
N MET A 144 -6.19 -3.65 -6.29
CA MET A 144 -6.78 -2.89 -5.18
C MET A 144 -7.91 -1.98 -5.67
N ALA A 145 -7.71 -1.25 -6.77
CA ALA A 145 -8.73 -0.37 -7.35
C ALA A 145 -9.99 -1.13 -7.81
N PHE A 146 -9.82 -2.34 -8.37
CA PHE A 146 -10.94 -3.16 -8.82
C PHE A 146 -11.64 -3.89 -7.66
N ALA A 147 -10.92 -4.18 -6.57
CA ALA A 147 -11.46 -4.89 -5.41
C ALA A 147 -12.15 -3.98 -4.39
N ALA A 148 -11.78 -2.70 -4.34
CA ALA A 148 -12.25 -1.77 -3.33
C ALA A 148 -13.62 -1.16 -3.68
N GLU A 149 -14.40 -0.82 -2.64
CA GLU A 149 -15.67 -0.08 -2.83
C GLU A 149 -15.44 1.37 -3.28
N ARG A 150 -14.33 1.98 -2.85
CA ARG A 150 -13.91 3.34 -3.20
C ARG A 150 -12.42 3.38 -3.47
N THR A 151 -12.01 4.12 -4.49
CA THR A 151 -10.59 4.29 -4.84
C THR A 151 -10.24 5.77 -4.84
N ILE A 152 -9.24 6.14 -4.05
CA ILE A 152 -8.66 7.47 -4.07
C ILE A 152 -7.29 7.34 -4.73
N VAL A 153 -7.12 8.09 -5.83
CA VAL A 153 -5.89 8.11 -6.61
C VAL A 153 -5.15 9.40 -6.32
N GLN A 154 -4.00 9.31 -5.66
CA GLN A 154 -3.05 10.40 -5.49
C GLN A 154 -2.11 10.44 -6.69
N VAL A 155 -1.86 11.64 -7.23
CA VAL A 155 -1.03 11.82 -8.43
C VAL A 155 -0.01 12.94 -8.29
N GLU A 156 1.09 12.80 -9.02
CA GLU A 156 2.07 13.89 -9.15
C GLU A 156 1.55 15.04 -10.01
N ASN A 157 0.74 14.71 -11.02
CA ASN A 157 0.29 15.67 -12.00
C ASN A 157 -1.07 15.26 -12.59
N VAL A 158 -2.03 16.17 -12.60
CA VAL A 158 -3.29 15.99 -13.31
C VAL A 158 -3.12 16.46 -14.76
N LEU A 159 -3.31 15.54 -15.69
CA LEU A 159 -3.31 15.82 -17.13
C LEU A 159 -4.68 16.30 -17.56
N ARG A 160 -4.71 17.04 -18.67
CA ARG A 160 -5.96 17.17 -19.42
C ARG A 160 -6.27 15.86 -20.14
N THR A 161 -7.53 15.45 -20.12
CA THR A 161 -8.03 14.23 -20.77
C THR A 161 -7.57 14.05 -22.23
N GLU A 162 -7.43 15.12 -23.02
CA GLU A 162 -7.02 15.00 -24.44
C GLU A 162 -5.61 14.42 -24.61
N ARG A 163 -4.76 14.51 -23.57
CA ARG A 163 -3.43 13.87 -23.55
C ARG A 163 -3.52 12.35 -23.57
N LEU A 164 -4.66 11.77 -23.22
CA LEU A 164 -4.88 10.33 -23.19
C LEU A 164 -5.37 9.75 -24.52
N TYR A 165 -5.85 10.56 -25.47
CA TYR A 165 -6.51 10.05 -26.70
C TYR A 165 -5.61 9.11 -27.52
N GLY A 166 -4.29 9.35 -27.55
CA GLY A 166 -3.33 8.50 -28.25
C GLY A 166 -2.72 7.37 -27.40
N ILE A 167 -2.99 7.32 -26.09
CA ILE A 167 -2.38 6.39 -25.14
C ILE A 167 -3.41 5.72 -24.21
N SER A 168 -4.68 5.67 -24.62
CA SER A 168 -5.78 5.15 -23.80
C SER A 168 -5.57 3.69 -23.36
N THR A 169 -4.83 2.90 -24.15
CA THR A 169 -4.44 1.53 -23.80
C THR A 169 -3.47 1.44 -22.62
N GLN A 170 -2.85 2.56 -22.21
CA GLN A 170 -1.97 2.65 -21.06
C GLN A 170 -2.72 2.99 -19.76
N VAL A 171 -4.01 3.33 -19.83
CA VAL A 171 -4.83 3.60 -18.64
C VAL A 171 -4.95 2.32 -17.82
N ALA A 172 -4.41 2.34 -16.61
CA ALA A 172 -4.35 1.19 -15.73
C ALA A 172 -5.57 1.10 -14.81
N ILE A 173 -6.03 2.25 -14.30
CA ILE A 173 -7.25 2.37 -13.50
C ILE A 173 -8.19 3.31 -14.26
N PRO A 174 -9.31 2.81 -14.81
CA PRO A 174 -10.29 3.64 -15.49
C PRO A 174 -11.02 4.57 -14.53
N ALA A 175 -11.45 5.74 -15.02
CA ALA A 175 -12.28 6.71 -14.28
C ALA A 175 -13.47 6.08 -13.55
N ALA A 176 -14.10 5.05 -14.14
CA ALA A 176 -15.25 4.36 -13.55
C ALA A 176 -14.96 3.69 -12.19
N LEU A 177 -13.68 3.42 -11.87
CA LEU A 177 -13.26 2.84 -10.60
C LEU A 177 -12.69 3.89 -9.64
N THR A 178 -12.47 5.12 -10.10
CA THR A 178 -11.86 6.19 -9.33
C THR A 178 -12.94 7.04 -8.67
N THR A 179 -12.89 7.12 -7.34
CA THR A 179 -13.81 7.95 -6.53
C THR A 179 -13.32 9.38 -6.41
N ALA A 180 -12.01 9.58 -6.27
CA ALA A 180 -11.39 10.89 -6.17
C ALA A 180 -9.97 10.87 -6.74
N VAL A 181 -9.58 12.00 -7.35
CA VAL A 181 -8.21 12.29 -7.77
C VAL A 181 -7.67 13.39 -6.87
N VAL A 182 -6.48 13.18 -6.32
CA VAL A 182 -5.79 14.15 -5.45
C VAL A 182 -4.44 14.46 -6.09
N GLU A 183 -4.26 15.68 -6.57
CA GLU A 183 -2.97 16.15 -7.05
C GLU A 183 -2.09 16.57 -5.87
N GLU A 184 -1.02 15.82 -5.63
CA GLU A 184 -0.02 16.13 -4.61
C GLU A 184 1.38 15.78 -5.13
N ALA A 185 2.07 16.80 -5.62
CA ALA A 185 3.44 16.65 -6.09
C ALA A 185 4.37 16.24 -4.95
N PHE A 186 5.22 15.25 -5.21
CA PHE A 186 6.07 14.59 -4.21
C PHE A 186 5.29 13.76 -3.17
N GLY A 187 4.05 13.37 -3.48
CA GLY A 187 3.17 12.66 -2.55
C GLY A 187 3.63 11.25 -2.13
N CYS A 188 4.60 10.63 -2.81
CA CYS A 188 5.24 9.39 -2.35
C CYS A 188 6.35 9.61 -1.33
N HIS A 189 6.85 10.83 -1.16
CA HIS A 189 7.95 11.11 -0.24
C HIS A 189 7.64 10.55 1.17
N PRO A 190 8.56 9.82 1.82
CA PRO A 190 9.99 9.65 1.47
C PRO A 190 10.29 8.45 0.55
N THR A 191 9.28 7.76 0.03
CA THR A 191 9.46 6.69 -0.96
C THR A 191 9.59 7.25 -2.37
N SER A 192 9.81 6.37 -3.37
CA SER A 192 10.04 6.78 -4.75
C SER A 192 8.75 6.91 -5.56
N SER A 193 8.81 7.74 -6.61
CA SER A 193 7.80 7.81 -7.65
C SER A 193 8.50 7.57 -8.99
N HIS A 194 8.25 6.41 -9.61
CA HIS A 194 9.04 5.95 -10.75
C HIS A 194 8.99 6.97 -11.91
N ARG A 195 10.16 7.31 -12.46
CA ARG A 195 10.41 8.40 -13.45
C ARG A 195 10.19 9.84 -12.96
N TYR A 196 9.85 10.05 -11.69
CA TYR A 196 9.66 11.39 -11.11
C TYR A 196 10.74 11.71 -10.07
N TYR A 197 10.97 10.85 -9.07
CA TYR A 197 12.01 11.02 -8.05
C TYR A 197 12.35 9.70 -7.36
N ASN A 198 13.57 9.62 -6.84
CA ASN A 198 14.05 8.50 -6.04
C ASN A 198 13.59 8.63 -4.58
N HIS A 199 13.75 7.56 -3.81
CA HIS A 199 13.44 7.60 -2.38
C HIS A 199 14.44 8.47 -1.61
N ASP A 200 13.97 9.10 -0.55
CA ASP A 200 14.80 9.80 0.41
C ASP A 200 15.34 8.81 1.45
N GLU A 201 16.51 8.24 1.16
CA GLU A 201 17.15 7.27 2.04
C GLU A 201 17.47 7.85 3.43
N GLN A 202 17.84 9.13 3.50
CA GLN A 202 18.20 9.77 4.76
C GLN A 202 16.96 9.92 5.65
N HIS A 203 15.85 10.40 5.08
CA HIS A 203 14.57 10.52 5.79
C HIS A 203 14.04 9.16 6.23
N LEU A 204 14.20 8.11 5.42
CA LEU A 204 13.83 6.73 5.81
C LEU A 204 14.70 6.21 6.97
N LYS A 205 16.02 6.45 6.95
CA LYS A 205 16.90 6.10 8.09
C LYS A 205 16.53 6.86 9.36
N ASP A 206 16.25 8.16 9.23
CA ASP A 206 15.84 8.99 10.36
C ASP A 206 14.47 8.57 10.89
N TYR A 207 13.51 8.23 10.03
CA TYR A 207 12.24 7.63 10.41
C TYR A 207 12.46 6.37 11.24
N ILE A 208 13.21 5.39 10.74
CA ILE A 208 13.44 4.11 11.43
C ILE A 208 14.08 4.35 12.80
N ARG A 209 15.11 5.22 12.87
CA ARG A 209 15.81 5.55 14.11
C ARG A 209 14.89 6.24 15.13
N LEU A 210 14.17 7.28 14.71
CA LEU A 210 13.31 8.07 15.60
C LEU A 210 12.13 7.24 16.09
N THR A 211 11.47 6.53 15.17
CA THR A 211 10.25 5.78 15.48
C THR A 211 10.53 4.42 16.15
N ALA A 212 11.78 4.11 16.50
CA ALA A 212 12.16 2.92 17.28
C ALA A 212 11.49 2.88 18.67
N THR A 213 11.10 4.03 19.22
CA THR A 213 10.37 4.15 20.50
C THR A 213 9.03 4.84 20.32
N ALA A 214 8.09 4.60 21.25
CA ALA A 214 6.79 5.28 21.24
C ALA A 214 6.94 6.81 21.41
N GLU A 215 7.94 7.27 22.16
CA GLU A 215 8.22 8.71 22.32
C GLU A 215 8.74 9.33 21.03
N GLY A 216 9.71 8.69 20.38
CA GLY A 216 10.24 9.18 19.12
C GLY A 216 9.22 9.10 17.98
N MET A 217 8.29 8.13 18.01
CA MET A 217 7.14 8.11 17.10
C MET A 217 6.22 9.33 17.30
N ARG A 218 5.89 9.69 18.55
CA ARG A 218 5.12 10.92 18.83
C ARG A 218 5.85 12.17 18.34
N GLY A 219 7.17 12.24 18.55
CA GLY A 219 8.00 13.33 18.04
C GLY A 219 8.01 13.42 16.51
N TYR A 220 8.10 12.28 15.82
CA TYR A 220 8.02 12.22 14.36
C TYR A 220 6.67 12.73 13.84
N LEU A 221 5.57 12.24 14.42
CA LEU A 221 4.22 12.69 14.06
C LEU A 221 4.04 14.18 14.33
N GLN A 222 4.51 14.69 15.47
CA GLN A 222 4.46 16.10 15.77
C GLN A 222 5.17 16.93 14.68
N ARG A 223 6.42 16.58 14.35
CA ARG A 223 7.25 17.34 13.40
C ARG A 223 6.78 17.27 11.95
N TYR A 224 6.33 16.10 11.49
CA TYR A 224 6.09 15.83 10.07
C TYR A 224 4.61 15.66 9.71
N VAL A 225 3.70 15.51 10.69
CA VAL A 225 2.27 15.31 10.42
C VAL A 225 1.41 16.40 11.07
N TYR A 226 1.64 16.75 12.34
CA TYR A 226 0.76 17.68 13.07
C TYR A 226 1.19 19.14 13.01
N GLU A 227 2.50 19.43 12.95
CA GLU A 227 3.01 20.79 12.79
C GLU A 227 2.80 21.36 11.39
N PRO A 228 3.06 20.62 10.30
CA PRO A 228 2.74 21.12 8.95
C PRO A 228 1.21 21.24 8.79
N THR A 229 0.76 22.38 8.30
CA THR A 229 -0.67 22.65 8.06
C THR A 229 -1.12 22.23 6.66
N SER A 230 -0.18 21.83 5.81
CA SER A 230 -0.42 21.30 4.46
C SER A 230 0.66 20.32 4.03
N ALA A 231 0.36 19.50 3.02
CA ALA A 231 1.34 18.62 2.40
C ALA A 231 2.51 19.39 1.77
N ARG A 232 2.26 20.58 1.22
CA ARG A 232 3.31 21.50 0.75
C ARG A 232 4.28 21.87 1.86
N GLU A 233 3.78 22.27 3.04
CA GLU A 233 4.64 22.61 4.18
C GLU A 233 5.44 21.40 4.67
N TYR A 234 4.87 20.19 4.61
CA TYR A 234 5.61 18.96 4.88
C TYR A 234 6.78 18.79 3.89
N ILE A 235 6.52 18.94 2.58
CA ILE A 235 7.55 18.80 1.54
C ILE A 235 8.63 19.88 1.67
N GLU A 236 8.28 21.13 1.94
CA GLU A 236 9.24 22.21 2.18
C GLU A 236 10.14 21.92 3.38
N ARG A 237 9.56 21.35 4.44
CA ARG A 237 10.31 20.92 5.63
C ARG A 237 11.23 19.74 5.33
N ALA A 238 10.75 18.72 4.63
CA ALA A 238 11.55 17.58 4.23
C ALA A 238 12.72 17.99 3.31
N ARG A 239 12.47 18.92 2.37
CA ARG A 239 13.51 19.53 1.51
C ARG A 239 14.57 20.28 2.30
N ALA A 240 14.18 20.99 3.35
CA ALA A 240 15.14 21.69 4.20
C ALA A 240 16.06 20.72 4.95
N ASP A 241 15.54 19.54 5.32
CA ASP A 241 16.31 18.48 5.98
C ASP A 241 17.20 17.71 4.99
N ALA A 242 16.78 17.56 3.72
CA ALA A 242 17.52 16.88 2.66
C ALA A 242 17.26 17.51 1.27
N PRO A 243 18.05 18.51 0.83
CA PRO A 243 17.76 19.22 -0.42
C PRO A 243 18.07 18.42 -1.69
N ASP A 244 19.00 17.47 -1.64
CA ASP A 244 19.49 16.73 -2.81
C ASP A 244 18.53 15.61 -3.28
N THR A 245 17.60 15.17 -2.44
CA THR A 245 16.65 14.07 -2.69
C THR A 245 15.45 14.47 -3.54
N PHE A 246 15.19 15.77 -3.70
CA PHE A 246 14.04 16.29 -4.47
C PHE A 246 14.35 16.58 -5.94
N THR A 247 15.44 16.02 -6.46
CA THR A 247 15.84 16.18 -7.86
C THR A 247 15.13 15.14 -8.74
N THR A 248 14.48 15.59 -9.81
CA THR A 248 13.99 14.69 -10.85
C THR A 248 15.20 14.02 -11.50
N PRO A 249 15.28 12.68 -11.56
CA PRO A 249 16.38 12.00 -12.23
C PRO A 249 16.43 12.52 -13.68
N SER A 250 17.61 12.94 -14.13
CA SER A 250 17.84 13.18 -15.55
C SER A 250 17.61 11.86 -16.29
N LEU A 251 16.51 11.78 -17.04
CA LEU A 251 16.17 10.66 -17.93
C LEU A 251 17.21 10.50 -19.05
#